data_AF-A0A1H3DAB8-F1
#
_entry.id   AF-A0A1H3DAB8-F1
#
_cell.length_a   1.000
_cell.length_b   1.000
_cell.length_c   1.000
_cell.angle_alpha   90.00
_cell.angle_beta   90.00
_cell.angle_gamma   90.00
#
_symmetry.space_group_name_H-M   'P 1'
#
loop_
_entity.id
_entity.type
_entity.pdbx_description
1 polymer ?
#
loop_
_entity_poly.entity_id
_entity_poly.type
_entity_poly.pdbx_seq_one_letter_code
_entity_poly.pdbx_strand_id
1 'polypeptide(L)'
;MDTPNPLKKDDHLLDDLKSIRQLLGDDELQPPLLTESVESEVQIPLLFDMVGGKPAAPAPVAAAPVVEPVPAAPTVEKAPDALLLHLDNELRAAAQLIMQDVIDDFAPHIEAEIKRRMDARMERLLNQYQS
;
A
#
# COMPACT_ATOMS: atom_id res chain seq x y z
N MET A 1 10.68 -12.98 36.20
CA MET A 1 9.26 -12.93 36.60
C MET A 1 8.56 -12.04 35.60
N ASP A 2 8.00 -12.69 34.61
CA ASP A 2 7.08 -12.16 33.61
C ASP A 2 5.84 -11.56 34.27
N THR A 3 5.45 -10.36 33.85
CA THR A 3 4.04 -9.96 33.87
C THR A 3 3.73 -9.35 32.51
N PRO A 4 3.17 -10.13 31.55
CA PRO A 4 2.69 -9.55 30.31
C PRO A 4 1.53 -8.60 30.62
N ASN A 5 1.61 -7.39 30.08
CA ASN A 5 0.53 -6.41 30.06
C ASN A 5 -0.76 -7.12 29.59
N PRO A 6 -1.88 -7.09 30.34
CA PRO A 6 -3.10 -7.72 29.89
C PRO A 6 -3.49 -7.08 28.56
N LEU A 7 -3.54 -7.89 27.50
CA LEU A 7 -4.10 -7.47 26.23
C LEU A 7 -5.51 -6.97 26.55
N LYS A 8 -5.73 -5.66 26.38
CA LYS A 8 -7.04 -5.04 26.58
C LYS A 8 -8.01 -5.80 25.68
N LYS A 9 -9.03 -6.39 26.29
CA LYS A 9 -10.02 -7.24 25.61
C LYS A 9 -10.64 -6.44 24.46
N ASP A 10 -10.84 -7.11 23.32
CA ASP A 10 -11.43 -6.52 22.10
C ASP A 10 -12.80 -5.85 22.37
N ASP A 11 -13.50 -6.29 23.41
CA ASP A 11 -14.75 -5.68 23.88
C ASP A 11 -14.61 -4.18 24.25
N HIS A 12 -13.44 -3.78 24.78
CA HIS A 12 -13.18 -2.39 25.16
C HIS A 12 -12.65 -1.54 24.01
N LEU A 13 -12.11 -2.16 22.95
CA LEU A 13 -11.60 -1.43 21.80
C LEU A 13 -12.72 -0.69 21.06
N LEU A 14 -13.90 -1.30 20.95
CA LEU A 14 -15.07 -0.64 20.36
C LEU A 14 -15.55 0.56 21.17
N ASP A 15 -15.48 0.48 22.50
CA ASP A 15 -15.84 1.57 23.41
C ASP A 15 -14.79 2.69 23.39
N ASP A 16 -13.50 2.33 23.38
CA ASP A 16 -12.37 3.26 23.24
C ASP A 16 -12.46 4.03 21.91
N LEU A 17 -12.77 3.35 20.80
CA LEU A 17 -12.97 3.98 19.49
C LEU A 17 -14.17 4.95 19.49
N LYS A 18 -15.26 4.58 20.16
CA LYS A 18 -16.43 5.46 20.32
C LYS A 18 -16.10 6.67 21.20
N SER A 19 -15.35 6.48 22.27
CA SER A 19 -14.90 7.55 23.16
C SER A 19 -13.99 8.55 22.43
N ILE A 20 -13.07 8.06 21.59
CA ILE A 20 -12.22 8.91 20.73
C ILE A 20 -13.09 9.71 19.76
N ARG A 21 -14.06 9.08 19.11
CA ARG A 21 -14.97 9.77 18.18
C ARG A 21 -15.80 10.85 18.86
N GLN A 22 -16.29 10.58 20.08
CA GLN A 22 -17.02 11.55 20.91
C GLN A 22 -16.14 12.74 21.32
N LEU A 23 -14.86 12.48 21.65
CA LEU A 23 -13.91 13.51 22.06
C LEU A 23 -13.51 14.43 20.90
N LEU A 24 -13.37 13.87 19.69
CA LEU A 24 -13.06 14.63 18.48
C LEU A 24 -14.29 15.35 17.91
N GLY A 25 -15.50 14.97 18.33
CA GLY A 25 -16.75 15.53 17.79
C GLY A 25 -17.10 14.99 16.40
N ASP A 26 -16.45 13.91 15.98
CA ASP A 26 -16.58 13.30 14.64
C ASP A 26 -17.80 12.35 14.54
N ASP A 27 -18.69 12.35 15.54
CA ASP A 27 -19.86 11.45 15.60
C ASP A 27 -20.85 11.69 14.44
N GLU A 28 -20.99 12.94 14.02
CA GLU A 28 -21.89 13.36 12.93
C GLU A 28 -21.16 13.58 11.60
N LEU A 29 -19.83 13.48 11.58
CA LEU A 29 -19.06 13.60 10.34
C LEU A 29 -19.21 12.31 9.54
N GLN A 30 -19.98 12.41 8.46
CA GLN A 30 -19.99 11.39 7.42
C GLN A 30 -18.57 11.28 6.85
N PRO A 31 -17.99 10.08 6.70
CA PRO A 31 -16.67 9.94 6.09
C PRO A 31 -16.71 10.60 4.71
N PRO A 32 -15.76 11.50 4.38
CA PRO A 32 -15.79 12.23 3.13
C PRO A 32 -15.85 11.21 1.99
N LEU A 33 -16.86 11.36 1.13
CA LEU A 33 -16.94 10.56 -0.09
C LEU A 33 -15.73 10.92 -0.94
N LEU A 34 -15.07 9.93 -1.54
CA LEU A 34 -13.87 10.10 -2.39
C LEU A 34 -14.10 10.97 -3.65
N THR A 35 -15.26 11.59 -3.78
CA THR A 35 -15.69 12.46 -4.87
C THR A 35 -15.84 13.92 -4.46
N GLU A 36 -15.77 14.25 -3.17
CA GLU A 36 -15.74 15.65 -2.73
C GLU A 36 -14.31 16.17 -2.96
N SER A 37 -14.15 16.98 -4.00
CA SER A 37 -12.87 17.56 -4.39
C SER A 37 -12.36 18.42 -3.23
N VAL A 38 -11.33 17.96 -2.53
CA VAL A 38 -10.58 18.79 -1.59
C VAL A 38 -10.06 19.99 -2.39
N GLU A 39 -10.56 21.18 -2.08
CA GLU A 39 -10.08 22.43 -2.64
C GLU A 39 -8.62 22.59 -2.16
N SER A 40 -7.69 22.12 -2.99
CA SER A 40 -6.28 21.99 -2.63
C SER A 40 -5.59 23.35 -2.74
N GLU A 41 -5.84 24.25 -1.80
CA GLU A 41 -5.13 25.53 -1.71
C GLU A 41 -3.62 25.37 -1.44
N VAL A 42 -3.17 24.17 -1.06
CA VAL A 42 -1.75 23.82 -0.96
C VAL A 42 -1.49 22.51 -1.72
N GLN A 43 -1.35 22.65 -3.04
CA GLN A 43 -0.88 21.58 -3.92
C GLN A 43 0.55 21.19 -3.49
N ILE A 44 0.70 20.08 -2.78
CA ILE A 44 2.03 19.51 -2.46
C ILE A 44 2.71 19.16 -3.81
N PRO A 45 3.91 19.68 -4.09
CA PRO A 45 4.62 19.35 -5.32
C PRO A 45 4.85 17.85 -5.44
N LEU A 46 4.46 17.28 -6.58
CA LEU A 46 4.67 15.86 -6.87
C LEU A 46 6.18 15.58 -6.89
N LEU A 47 6.62 14.49 -6.27
CA LEU A 47 8.04 14.11 -6.13
C LEU A 47 8.79 13.99 -7.46
N PHE A 48 8.07 13.90 -8.59
CA PHE A 48 8.62 13.90 -9.94
C PHE A 48 9.17 15.26 -10.38
N ASP A 49 8.64 16.37 -9.84
CA ASP A 49 9.06 17.73 -10.20
C ASP A 49 10.42 18.10 -9.58
N MET A 50 10.81 17.43 -8.49
CA MET A 50 12.08 17.67 -7.78
C MET A 50 13.31 17.09 -8.53
N VAL A 51 13.10 16.19 -9.50
CA VAL A 51 14.19 15.42 -10.13
C VAL A 51 14.72 16.06 -11.43
N GLY A 52 14.15 17.19 -11.86
CA GLY A 52 14.54 17.90 -13.10
C GLY A 52 15.82 18.76 -13.01
N GLY A 53 16.44 18.87 -11.83
CA GLY A 53 17.68 19.63 -11.64
C GLY A 53 18.90 18.90 -12.21
N LYS A 54 19.20 19.12 -13.50
CA LYS A 54 20.41 18.67 -14.20
C LYS A 54 21.68 18.82 -13.32
N PRO A 55 22.43 17.74 -13.02
CA PRO A 55 23.69 17.86 -12.30
C PRO A 55 24.70 18.59 -13.19
N ALA A 56 25.27 19.69 -12.68
CA ALA A 56 26.43 20.31 -13.28
C ALA A 56 27.64 19.34 -13.14
N ALA A 57 28.32 19.08 -14.25
CA ALA A 57 29.51 18.23 -14.29
C ALA A 57 30.64 18.80 -13.41
N PRO A 58 31.41 17.96 -12.68
CA PRO A 58 32.53 18.46 -11.88
C PRO A 58 33.79 18.62 -12.75
N ALA A 59 34.41 19.80 -12.68
CA ALA A 59 35.76 20.04 -13.18
C ALA A 59 36.82 19.51 -12.18
N PRO A 60 38.00 19.05 -12.63
CA PRO A 60 38.99 18.44 -11.76
C PRO A 60 39.80 19.53 -11.04
N VAL A 61 39.80 19.53 -9.72
CA VAL A 61 40.74 20.31 -8.89
C VAL A 61 41.60 19.35 -8.08
N ALA A 62 42.91 19.57 -8.21
CA ALA A 62 43.98 18.83 -7.59
C ALA A 62 44.16 19.18 -6.09
N ALA A 63 44.91 18.29 -5.43
CA ALA A 63 45.61 18.41 -4.15
C ALA A 63 44.84 18.05 -2.87
N ALA A 64 45.33 16.99 -2.22
CA ALA A 64 44.97 16.48 -0.90
C ALA A 64 45.31 17.47 0.24
N PRO A 65 44.80 17.24 1.48
CA PRO A 65 45.60 16.44 2.40
C PRO A 65 44.82 15.39 3.18
N VAL A 66 45.59 14.41 3.65
CA VAL A 66 45.26 13.29 4.54
C VAL A 66 44.47 13.75 5.78
N VAL A 67 43.33 13.10 6.02
CA VAL A 67 42.68 13.05 7.34
C VAL A 67 42.52 11.58 7.71
N GLU A 68 43.06 11.23 8.88
CA GLU A 68 43.10 9.91 9.48
C GLU A 68 41.71 9.25 9.58
N PRO A 69 41.61 7.90 9.52
CA PRO A 69 40.35 7.21 9.70
C PRO A 69 39.97 7.20 11.19
N VAL A 70 39.14 8.15 11.60
CA VAL A 70 38.39 8.01 12.85
C VAL A 70 37.45 6.80 12.67
N PRO A 71 37.47 5.79 13.55
CA PRO A 71 36.55 4.67 13.45
C PRO A 71 35.13 5.21 13.63
N ALA A 72 34.32 5.10 12.57
CA ALA A 72 32.91 5.39 12.61
C ALA A 72 32.27 4.48 13.67
N ALA A 73 31.78 5.08 14.75
CA ALA A 73 30.86 4.43 15.66
C ALA A 73 29.65 3.90 14.86
N PRO A 74 29.12 2.70 15.19
CA PRO A 74 28.03 2.13 14.44
C PRO A 74 26.79 3.00 14.61
N THR A 75 26.22 3.42 13.48
CA THR A 75 24.88 4.00 13.37
C THR A 75 23.84 2.93 13.69
N VAL A 76 23.47 2.79 14.97
CA VAL A 76 22.48 1.78 15.42
C VAL A 76 21.03 2.26 15.27
N GLU A 77 20.77 3.51 14.87
CA GLU A 77 19.40 4.06 14.89
C GLU A 77 18.55 3.78 13.63
N LYS A 78 19.12 3.23 12.55
CA LYS A 78 18.38 2.90 11.30
C LYS A 78 17.87 1.44 11.21
N ALA A 79 18.18 0.63 12.22
CA ALA A 79 17.87 -0.80 12.25
C ALA A 79 16.36 -1.14 12.33
N PRO A 80 15.52 -0.45 13.12
CA PRO A 80 14.11 -0.85 13.24
C PRO A 80 13.31 -0.56 11.96
N ASP A 81 13.54 0.59 11.33
CA ASP A 81 12.80 0.98 10.11
C ASP A 81 13.13 0.08 8.91
N ALA A 82 14.38 -0.36 8.79
CA ALA A 82 14.79 -1.28 7.73
C ALA A 82 14.11 -2.66 7.89
N LEU A 83 14.03 -3.18 9.12
CA LEU A 83 13.36 -4.45 9.40
C LEU A 83 11.86 -4.38 9.14
N LEU A 84 11.20 -3.27 9.50
CA LEU A 84 9.78 -3.06 9.20
C LEU A 84 9.52 -3.01 7.68
N LEU A 85 10.39 -2.35 6.91
CA LEU A 85 10.28 -2.31 5.45
C LEU A 85 10.49 -3.70 4.81
N HIS A 86 11.42 -4.50 5.33
CA HIS A 86 11.60 -5.89 4.88
C HIS A 86 10.37 -6.75 5.17
N LEU A 87 9.81 -6.64 6.37
CA LEU A 87 8.59 -7.36 6.75
C LEU A 87 7.38 -6.96 5.87
N ASP A 88 7.22 -5.66 5.56
CA ASP A 88 6.14 -5.21 4.65
C ASP A 88 6.30 -5.78 3.24
N ASN A 89 7.53 -5.80 2.72
CA ASN A 89 7.82 -6.41 1.42
C ASN A 89 7.52 -7.91 1.41
N GLU A 90 7.90 -8.63 2.46
CA GLU A 90 7.59 -10.06 2.60
C GLU A 90 6.08 -10.30 2.70
N LEU A 91 5.37 -9.50 3.49
CA LEU A 91 3.92 -9.59 3.64
C LEU A 91 3.20 -9.34 2.30
N ARG A 92 3.64 -8.32 1.56
CA ARG A 92 3.09 -8.02 0.23
C ARG A 92 3.38 -9.14 -0.77
N ALA A 93 4.59 -9.68 -0.77
CA ALA A 93 4.96 -10.80 -1.63
C ALA A 93 4.12 -12.05 -1.31
N ALA A 94 3.94 -12.37 -0.03
CA ALA A 94 3.10 -13.48 0.41
C ALA A 94 1.63 -13.29 -0.02
N ALA A 95 1.08 -12.09 0.14
CA ALA A 95 -0.27 -11.78 -0.33
C ALA A 95 -0.42 -11.94 -1.85
N GLN A 96 0.60 -11.57 -2.63
CA GLN A 96 0.61 -11.77 -4.09
C GLN A 96 0.62 -13.26 -4.46
N LEU A 97 1.39 -14.08 -3.75
CA LEU A 97 1.41 -15.53 -3.97
C LEU A 97 0.03 -16.15 -3.68
N ILE A 98 -0.61 -15.78 -2.57
CA ILE A 98 -1.96 -16.25 -2.24
C ILE A 98 -2.96 -15.85 -3.33
N MET A 99 -2.89 -14.61 -3.83
CA MET A 99 -3.76 -14.17 -4.92
C MET A 99 -3.50 -14.94 -6.21
N GLN A 100 -2.24 -15.31 -6.49
CA GLN A 100 -1.90 -16.13 -7.66
C GLN A 100 -2.48 -17.54 -7.56
N ASP A 101 -2.37 -18.18 -6.39
CA ASP A 101 -2.95 -19.51 -6.17
C ASP A 101 -4.47 -19.48 -6.40
N VAL A 102 -5.16 -18.47 -5.86
CA VAL A 102 -6.60 -18.26 -6.10
C VAL A 102 -6.88 -18.03 -7.60
N ILE A 103 -6.07 -17.22 -8.29
CA ILE A 103 -6.25 -17.00 -9.73
C ILE A 103 -6.09 -18.30 -10.50
N ASP A 104 -5.07 -19.11 -10.20
CA ASP A 104 -4.77 -20.35 -10.91
C ASP A 104 -5.89 -21.39 -10.72
N ASP A 105 -6.48 -21.46 -9.53
CA ASP A 105 -7.61 -22.34 -9.24
C ASP A 105 -8.89 -21.92 -10.00
N PHE A 106 -9.16 -20.61 -10.09
CA PHE A 106 -10.44 -20.11 -10.62
C PHE A 106 -10.41 -19.72 -12.11
N ALA A 107 -9.25 -19.37 -12.68
CA ALA A 107 -9.12 -19.00 -14.08
C ALA A 107 -9.76 -20.03 -15.05
N PRO A 108 -9.44 -21.35 -14.98
CA PRO A 108 -10.03 -22.32 -15.90
C PRO A 108 -11.56 -22.44 -15.73
N HIS A 109 -12.08 -22.28 -14.51
CA HIS A 109 -13.51 -22.30 -14.24
C HIS A 109 -14.23 -21.08 -14.85
N ILE A 110 -13.64 -19.90 -14.68
CA ILE A 110 -14.17 -18.66 -15.24
C ILE A 110 -14.19 -18.75 -16.77
N GLU A 111 -13.12 -19.24 -17.40
CA GLU A 111 -13.05 -19.41 -18.85
C GLU A 111 -14.14 -20.36 -19.38
N ALA A 112 -14.29 -21.52 -18.74
CA ALA A 112 -15.31 -22.50 -19.13
C ALA A 112 -16.73 -21.92 -19.01
N GLU A 113 -17.02 -21.19 -17.94
CA GLU A 113 -18.34 -20.60 -17.71
C GLU A 113 -18.62 -19.42 -18.66
N ILE A 114 -17.63 -18.58 -18.95
CA ILE A 114 -17.76 -17.51 -19.96
C ILE A 114 -18.08 -18.13 -21.32
N LYS A 115 -17.34 -19.16 -21.73
CA LYS A 115 -17.59 -19.87 -22.99
C LYS A 115 -19.00 -20.44 -23.06
N ARG A 116 -19.42 -21.18 -22.02
CA ARG A 116 -20.77 -21.76 -21.92
C ARG A 116 -21.85 -20.68 -22.04
N ARG A 117 -21.69 -19.53 -21.39
CA ARG A 117 -22.66 -18.41 -21.47
C ARG A 117 -22.68 -17.75 -22.84
N MET A 118 -21.51 -17.58 -23.46
CA MET A 118 -21.40 -17.03 -24.82
C MET A 118 -22.08 -17.95 -25.83
N ASP A 119 -21.82 -19.25 -25.77
CA ASP A 119 -22.43 -20.25 -26.64
C ASP A 119 -23.96 -20.27 -26.50
N ALA A 120 -24.47 -20.33 -25.26
CA ALA A 120 -25.91 -20.30 -24.99
C ALA A 120 -26.56 -18.97 -25.43
N ARG A 121 -25.84 -17.85 -25.32
CA ARG A 121 -26.32 -16.55 -25.81
C ARG A 121 -26.36 -16.52 -27.34
N MET A 122 -25.34 -17.06 -28.00
CA MET A 122 -25.27 -17.14 -29.46
C MET A 122 -26.43 -17.97 -30.01
N GLU A 123 -26.65 -19.16 -29.44
CA GLU A 123 -27.76 -20.04 -29.82
C GLU A 123 -29.12 -19.34 -29.71
N ARG A 124 -29.37 -18.65 -28.59
CA ARG A 124 -30.61 -17.87 -28.42
C ARG A 124 -30.77 -16.76 -29.46
N LEU A 125 -29.70 -16.10 -29.86
CA LEU A 125 -29.75 -15.07 -30.91
C LEU A 125 -30.07 -15.70 -32.27
N LEU A 126 -29.41 -16.79 -32.63
CA LEU A 126 -29.68 -17.50 -33.89
C LEU A 126 -31.13 -17.97 -33.98
N ASN A 127 -31.68 -18.52 -32.89
CA ASN A 127 -33.09 -18.96 -32.85
C ASN A 127 -34.07 -17.80 -33.01
N GLN A 128 -33.73 -16.59 -32.53
CA GLN A 128 -34.55 -15.38 -32.74
C GLN A 128 -34.54 -14.91 -34.19
N TYR A 129 -33.47 -15.14 -34.95
CA TYR A 129 -33.40 -14.79 -36.36
C TYR A 129 -34.06 -15.82 -37.28
N GLN A 130 -34.19 -17.08 -36.83
CA GLN A 130 -34.80 -18.17 -37.59
C GLN A 130 -36.31 -18.35 -37.34
N SER A 131 -36.87 -17.65 -36.34
CA SER A 131 -38.32 -17.55 -36.10
C SER A 131 -38.91 -16.36 -36.84
#